data_AF-A0A1A8NI80-F1
#
_entry.id   AF-A0A1A8NI80-F1
#
_cell.length_a   1.000
_cell.length_b   1.000
_cell.length_c   1.000
_cell.angle_alpha   90.00
_cell.angle_beta   90.00
_cell.angle_gamma   90.00
#
_symmetry.space_group_name_H-M   'P 1'
#
loop_
_entity.id
_entity.type
_entity.pdbx_description
1 polymer ?
#
loop_
_entity_poly.entity_id
_entity_poly.type
_entity_poly.pdbx_seq_one_letter_code
_entity_poly.pdbx_strand_id
1 'polypeptide(L)' 'MDGLFQDIESLKCRQAHLMVFMRYIFTQVLDPNPLLFYLLVEIYLDCNPKDARGLATQICSLFLDPDAPLKMKVRE' A
#
# COMPACT_ATOMS: atom_id res chain seq x y z
N MET A 1 -14.28 -22.15 1.08
CA MET A 1 -14.16 -21.41 2.36
C MET A 1 -13.54 -20.08 1.99
N ASP A 2 -14.32 -19.01 2.00
CA ASP A 2 -13.82 -17.66 1.75
C ASP A 2 -13.12 -17.17 3.02
N GLY A 3 -11.80 -17.27 3.00
CA GLY A 3 -10.95 -16.92 4.15
C GLY A 3 -10.87 -15.40 4.33
N LEU A 4 -10.87 -14.96 5.59
CA LEU A 4 -10.89 -13.54 5.99
C LEU A 4 -9.74 -12.68 5.44
N PHE A 5 -8.64 -13.30 5.00
CA PHE A 5 -7.45 -12.65 4.46
C PHE A 5 -7.20 -12.96 2.97
N GLN A 6 -8.20 -13.51 2.26
CA GLN A 6 -8.05 -13.89 0.84
C GLN A 6 -8.38 -12.74 -0.13
N ASP A 7 -9.09 -11.72 0.33
CA ASP A 7 -9.51 -10.58 -0.48
C ASP A 7 -9.10 -9.25 0.18
N ILE A 8 -8.28 -8.47 -0.52
CA ILE A 8 -7.77 -7.18 -0.04
C ILE A 8 -8.87 -6.12 0.03
N GLU A 9 -9.87 -6.18 -0.85
CA GLU A 9 -10.99 -5.24 -0.89
C GLU A 9 -11.88 -5.39 0.35
N SER A 10 -12.13 -6.63 0.78
CA SER A 10 -12.80 -6.93 2.04
C SER A 10 -11.93 -6.61 3.26
N LEU A 11 -10.62 -6.82 3.18
CA LEU A 11 -9.70 -6.64 4.30
C LEU A 11 -9.46 -5.15 4.62
N LYS A 12 -9.33 -4.28 3.61
CA LYS A 12 -9.09 -2.83 3.81
C LYS A 12 -10.22 -2.14 4.58
N CYS A 13 -11.44 -2.67 4.45
CA CYS A 13 -12.61 -2.20 5.20
C CYS A 13 -12.60 -2.60 6.69
N ARG A 14 -11.65 -3.46 7.12
CA ARG A 14 -11.60 -4.04 8.48
C ARG A 14 -10.28 -3.69 9.15
N GLN A 15 -10.18 -2.47 9.69
CA GLN A 15 -8.96 -1.89 10.27
C GLN A 15 -8.17 -2.86 11.18
N ALA A 16 -8.83 -3.52 12.14
CA ALA A 16 -8.14 -4.44 13.05
C ALA A 16 -7.51 -5.65 12.32
N HIS A 17 -8.18 -6.18 11.30
CA HIS A 17 -7.66 -7.31 10.51
C HIS A 17 -6.53 -6.85 9.59
N LEU A 18 -6.68 -5.67 8.96
CA LEU A 18 -5.60 -5.06 8.18
C LEU A 18 -4.33 -4.85 9.03
N MET A 19 -4.46 -4.42 10.29
CA MET A 19 -3.32 -4.26 11.20
C MET A 19 -2.63 -5.60 11.51
N VAL A 20 -3.40 -6.68 11.70
CA VAL A 20 -2.82 -8.03 11.87
C VAL A 20 -2.09 -8.48 10.61
N PHE A 21 -2.68 -8.24 9.43
CA PHE A 21 -2.06 -8.56 8.15
C PHE A 21 -0.78 -7.76 7.92
N MET A 22 -0.79 -6.45 8.16
CA MET A 22 0.40 -5.61 8.11
C MET A 22 1.49 -6.15 9.04
N ARG A 23 1.15 -6.42 10.31
CA ARG A 23 2.11 -6.98 11.27
C ARG A 23 2.73 -8.27 10.75
N TYR A 24 1.93 -9.15 10.14
CA TYR A 24 2.44 -10.37 9.51
C TYR A 24 3.44 -10.06 8.38
N ILE A 25 3.12 -9.13 7.46
CA ILE A 25 4.02 -8.72 6.37
C ILE A 25 5.35 -8.16 6.91
N PHE A 26 5.28 -7.23 7.87
CA PHE A 26 6.48 -6.59 8.45
C PHE A 26 7.37 -7.56 9.25
N THR A 27 6.83 -8.65 9.76
CA THR A 27 7.56 -9.58 10.64
C THR A 27 8.10 -10.82 9.93
N GLN A 28 7.49 -11.25 8.83
CA GLN A 28 7.85 -12.50 8.14
C GLN A 28 8.87 -12.32 7.00
N VAL A 29 9.64 -11.23 7.00
CA VAL A 29 10.63 -10.91 5.94
C VAL A 29 9.98 -10.86 4.54
N LEU A 30 8.70 -10.45 4.48
CA LEU A 30 8.03 -10.12 3.23
C LEU A 30 8.33 -8.66 2.86
N ASP A 31 8.29 -8.34 1.57
CA ASP A 31 8.43 -6.96 1.11
C ASP A 31 7.15 -6.17 1.47
N PRO A 32 7.20 -5.17 2.37
CA PRO A 32 6.02 -4.39 2.74
C PRO A 32 5.65 -3.34 1.68
N ASN A 33 6.56 -3.02 0.77
CA ASN A 33 6.42 -1.87 -0.13
C ASN A 33 5.19 -1.97 -1.04
N PRO A 34 4.84 -3.14 -1.64
CA PRO A 34 3.62 -3.26 -2.44
C PRO A 34 2.34 -2.96 -1.68
N LEU A 35 2.24 -3.38 -0.42
CA LEU A 35 1.06 -3.10 0.42
C LEU A 35 0.97 -1.62 0.78
N LEU A 36 2.11 -1.00 1.15
CA LEU A 36 2.16 0.43 1.47
C LEU A 36 1.81 1.28 0.24
N PHE A 37 2.34 0.91 -0.93
CA PHE A 37 2.02 1.57 -2.19
C PHE A 37 0.52 1.49 -2.50
N TYR A 38 -0.06 0.28 -2.44
CA TYR A 38 -1.50 0.08 -2.68
C TYR A 38 -2.36 0.96 -1.78
N LEU A 39 -2.08 0.99 -0.47
CA LEU A 39 -2.88 1.77 0.48
C LEU A 39 -2.73 3.29 0.30
N LEU A 40 -1.54 3.78 -0.08
CA LEU A 40 -1.36 5.20 -0.39
C LEU A 40 -2.04 5.59 -1.69
N VAL A 41 -2.03 4.72 -2.71
CA VAL A 41 -2.76 4.94 -3.96
C VAL A 41 -4.26 4.97 -3.72
N GLU A 42 -4.80 4.09 -2.88
CA GLU A 42 -6.22 4.14 -2.48
C GLU A 42 -6.59 5.50 -1.87
N ILE A 43 -5.78 6.00 -0.94
CA ILE A 43 -5.99 7.34 -0.36
C ILE A 43 -5.90 8.43 -1.44
N TYR A 44 -4.96 8.32 -2.38
CA TYR A 44 -4.83 9.26 -3.49
C TYR A 44 -6.07 9.29 -4.39
N LEU A 45 -6.65 8.13 -4.69
CA LEU A 45 -7.85 8.03 -5.52
C LEU A 45 -9.08 8.65 -4.83
N ASP A 46 -9.14 8.58 -3.50
CA ASP A 46 -10.22 9.19 -2.69
C ASP A 46 -10.00 10.68 -2.39
N CYS A 47 -8.81 11.24 -2.69
CA CYS A 47 -8.50 12.64 -2.42
C CYS A 47 -9.17 13.60 -3.41
N ASN A 48 -9.50 14.81 -2.92
CA ASN A 48 -9.85 15.89 -3.83
C ASN A 48 -8.63 16.34 -4.65
N PRO A 49 -8.82 17.01 -5.81
CA PRO A 49 -7.71 17.36 -6.71
C PRO A 49 -6.60 18.24 -6.10
N LYS A 50 -6.90 19.04 -5.06
CA LYS A 50 -5.89 19.89 -4.42
C LYS A 50 -4.91 19.04 -3.61
N ASP A 51 -5.43 18.12 -2.80
CA ASP A 51 -4.62 17.25 -1.94
C ASP A 51 -3.94 16.12 -2.74
N ALA A 52 -4.63 15.61 -3.77
CA ALA A 52 -4.15 14.55 -4.64
C ALA A 52 -2.79 14.90 -5.28
N ARG A 53 -2.54 16.16 -5.65
CA ARG A 53 -1.26 16.58 -6.24
C ARG A 53 -0.09 16.42 -5.28
N GLY A 54 -0.26 16.81 -4.03
CA GLY A 54 0.77 16.67 -3.00
C GLY A 54 1.04 15.20 -2.68
N LEU A 55 -0.03 14.40 -2.62
CA LEU A 55 0.09 12.96 -2.36
C LEU A 55 0.72 12.20 -3.54
N ALA A 56 0.37 12.54 -4.79
CA ALA A 56 1.02 11.95 -5.97
C ALA A 56 2.53 12.19 -5.99
N THR A 57 2.95 13.41 -5.63
CA THR A 57 4.38 13.75 -5.56
C THR A 57 5.10 12.88 -4.51
N GLN A 58 4.47 12.65 -3.36
CA GLN A 58 5.00 11.78 -2.31
C GLN A 58 5.02 10.31 -2.73
N ILE A 59 3.98 9.82 -3.41
CA ILE A 59 3.91 8.44 -3.91
C ILE A 59 5.05 8.21 -4.91
N CYS A 60 5.30 9.13 -5.83
CA CYS A 60 6.41 9.02 -6.78
C CYS A 60 7.76 8.96 -6.07
N SER A 61 8.04 9.91 -5.18
CA SER A 61 9.34 9.98 -4.49
C SER A 61 9.60 8.82 -3.54
N LEU A 62 8.55 8.20 -2.98
CA LEU A 62 8.68 7.06 -2.10
C LEU A 62 8.83 5.73 -2.86
N PHE A 63 8.17 5.54 -4.00
CA PHE A 63 8.04 4.21 -4.61
C PHE A 63 8.48 4.10 -6.08
N LEU A 64 8.39 5.17 -6.87
CA LEU A 64 8.48 5.11 -8.34
C LEU A 64 9.77 5.73 -8.90
N ASP A 65 10.32 6.74 -8.22
CA ASP A 65 11.52 7.43 -8.69
C ASP A 65 12.75 6.48 -8.74
N PRO A 66 13.74 6.73 -9.62
CA PRO A 66 14.92 5.88 -9.79
C PRO A 66 15.81 5.74 -8.56
N ASP A 67 15.63 6.51 -7.51
CA ASP A 67 16.32 6.45 -6.23
C ASP A 67 15.36 6.31 -5.04
N ALA A 68 14.08 6.04 -5.31
CA ALA A 68 13.05 5.92 -4.30
C ALA A 68 13.40 4.88 -3.21
N PRO A 69 13.19 5.22 -1.92
CA PRO A 69 13.61 4.38 -0.80
C PRO A 69 12.73 3.14 -0.60
N LEU A 70 11.47 3.16 -1.05
CA LEU A 70 10.50 2.08 -0.92
C LEU A 70 10.16 1.45 -2.28
N LYS A 71 11.15 1.36 -3.18
CA LYS A 71 10.94 0.74 -4.50
C LYS A 71 10.33 -0.65 -4.40
N MET A 72 9.38 -0.91 -5.28
CA MET A 72 8.83 -2.23 -5.49
C MET A 72 9.65 -2.97 -6.54
N LYS A 73 9.98 -4.24 -6.30
CA LYS A 73 10.55 -5.11 -7.33
C LYS A 73 9.47 -5.51 -8.32
N VAL A 74 9.25 -4.70 -9.34
CA VAL A 74 8.44 -5.12 -10.49
C VAL A 74 9.28 -6.11 -11.30
N ARG A 75 8.75 -7.32 -11.51
CA ARG A 75 9.35 -8.22 -12.50
C ARG A 75 9.10 -7.61 -13.87
N GLU A 76 10.17 -7.44 -14.65
CA GLU A 76 10.11 -7.04 -16.06
C GLU A 76 9.25 -8.00 -16.89
#